data_AF-A0A660RAP3-F1
#
_entry.id   AF-A0A660RAP3-F1
#
_cell.length_a   1.000
_cell.length_b   1.000
_cell.length_c   1.000
_cell.angle_alpha   90.00
_cell.angle_beta   90.00
_cell.angle_gamma   90.00
#
_symmetry.space_group_name_H-M   'P 1'
#
loop_
_entity.id
_entity.type
_entity.pdbx_description
1 polymer ?
#
loop_
_entity_poly.entity_id
_entity_poly.type
_entity_poly.pdbx_seq_one_letter_code
_entity_poly.pdbx_strand_id
1 'polypeptide(L)'
;AIVFGSGIPITMIGANVTLNVPINDHILNEIKKKDTPLTNTLARLTEIWWEFLGQRISHLHDALPVAFCVDPSIFELVKCDVSILLDGEMAGATLVTPDDQSHIEVAKSVDVSKFMDFFLKRICDQ
;
A
#
# COMPACT_ATOMS: atom_id res chain seq x y z
N ALA A 1 -21.08 -7.42 -2.98
CA ALA A 1 -19.94 -7.35 -3.93
C ALA A 1 -19.29 -8.71 -4.09
N ILE A 2 -18.75 -9.02 -5.27
CA ILE A 2 -18.33 -10.38 -5.66
C ILE A 2 -17.09 -10.87 -4.90
N VAL A 3 -16.01 -10.06 -4.84
CA VAL A 3 -14.73 -10.49 -4.27
C VAL A 3 -14.82 -10.72 -2.75
N PHE A 4 -15.25 -9.72 -1.98
CA PHE A 4 -15.36 -9.84 -0.52
C PHE A 4 -16.38 -10.91 -0.08
N GLY A 5 -17.45 -11.13 -0.87
CA GLY A 5 -18.45 -12.16 -0.60
C GLY A 5 -18.11 -13.57 -1.11
N SER A 6 -16.90 -13.80 -1.63
CA SER A 6 -16.54 -15.06 -2.29
C SER A 6 -16.22 -16.22 -1.34
N GLY A 7 -15.93 -15.93 -0.06
CA GLY A 7 -15.43 -16.92 0.90
C GLY A 7 -13.96 -17.36 0.68
N ILE A 8 -13.28 -16.81 -0.33
CA ILE A 8 -11.84 -17.03 -0.54
C ILE A 8 -11.07 -16.23 0.50
N PRO A 9 -10.02 -16.79 1.15
CA PRO A 9 -9.17 -16.02 2.06
C PRO A 9 -8.64 -14.73 1.41
N ILE A 10 -8.86 -13.59 2.05
CA ILE A 10 -8.48 -12.26 1.52
C ILE A 10 -7.68 -11.51 2.57
N THR A 11 -6.58 -10.90 2.14
CA THR A 11 -5.90 -9.84 2.90
C THR A 11 -6.16 -8.50 2.24
N MET A 12 -6.81 -7.58 2.95
CA MET A 12 -7.07 -6.22 2.49
C MET A 12 -6.05 -5.24 3.07
N ILE A 13 -5.21 -4.68 2.19
CA ILE A 13 -4.25 -3.62 2.55
C ILE A 13 -4.78 -2.30 1.98
N GLY A 14 -5.56 -1.59 2.80
CA GLY A 14 -6.29 -0.39 2.38
C GLY A 14 -5.59 0.93 2.73
N ALA A 15 -6.30 2.02 2.41
CA ALA A 15 -5.85 3.40 2.67
C ALA A 15 -5.42 3.65 4.12
N ASN A 16 -6.04 2.97 5.10
CA ASN A 16 -5.71 3.03 6.52
C ASN A 16 -4.23 2.76 6.82
N VAL A 17 -3.55 1.94 6.01
CA VAL A 17 -2.13 1.64 6.16
C VAL A 17 -1.28 2.25 5.06
N THR A 18 -1.77 2.27 3.81
CA THR A 18 -0.96 2.75 2.68
C THR A 18 -0.66 4.24 2.76
N LEU A 19 -1.57 5.04 3.35
CA LEU A 19 -1.33 6.48 3.55
C LEU A 19 -0.24 6.77 4.59
N ASN A 20 0.23 5.77 5.34
CA ASN A 20 1.31 5.95 6.31
C ASN A 20 2.71 5.79 5.70
N VAL A 21 2.81 5.48 4.41
CA VAL A 21 4.08 5.20 3.73
C VAL A 21 4.36 6.24 2.64
N PRO A 22 4.92 7.40 3.01
CA PRO A 22 5.17 8.47 2.05
C PRO A 22 6.46 8.24 1.24
N ILE A 23 6.42 8.63 -0.03
CA ILE A 23 7.59 8.99 -0.82
C ILE A 23 7.62 10.51 -0.87
N ASN A 24 8.74 11.08 -0.42
CA ASN A 24 9.00 12.52 -0.40
C ASN A 24 10.38 12.78 -1.03
N ASP A 25 10.77 14.05 -1.09
CA ASP A 25 12.03 14.47 -1.71
C ASP A 25 13.26 13.74 -1.14
N HIS A 26 13.29 13.47 0.16
CA HIS A 26 14.42 12.75 0.77
C HIS A 26 14.56 11.35 0.20
N ILE A 27 13.47 10.57 0.21
CA ILE A 27 13.48 9.20 -0.31
C ILE A 27 13.75 9.18 -1.82
N LEU A 28 13.12 10.08 -2.58
CA LEU A 28 13.31 10.16 -4.02
C LEU A 28 14.77 10.47 -4.39
N ASN A 29 15.43 11.33 -3.60
CA ASN A 29 16.84 11.63 -3.79
C ASN A 29 17.73 10.42 -3.47
N GLU A 30 17.42 9.61 -2.45
CA GLU A 30 18.15 8.36 -2.20
C GLU A 30 18.03 7.37 -3.37
N ILE A 31 16.84 7.26 -3.97
CA ILE A 31 16.62 6.43 -5.17
C ILE A 31 17.47 6.95 -6.34
N LYS A 32 17.45 8.26 -6.60
CA LYS A 32 18.21 8.88 -7.70
C LYS A 32 19.72 8.70 -7.57
N LYS A 33 20.27 8.71 -6.35
CA LYS A 33 21.72 8.55 -6.11
C LYS A 33 22.31 7.24 -6.66
N LYS A 34 21.48 6.22 -6.86
CA LYS A 34 21.92 4.94 -7.43
C LYS A 34 22.24 5.00 -8.91
N ASP A 35 21.67 5.98 -9.63
CA ASP A 35 21.96 6.26 -11.04
C ASP A 35 21.93 5.02 -11.97
N THR A 36 20.86 4.23 -11.84
CA THR A 36 20.59 3.09 -12.73
C THR A 36 19.41 3.40 -13.66
N PRO A 37 19.25 2.69 -14.79
CA PRO A 37 18.07 2.85 -15.65
C PRO A 37 16.74 2.67 -14.91
N LEU A 38 16.68 1.72 -13.98
CA LEU A 38 15.49 1.47 -13.16
C LEU A 38 15.21 2.64 -12.21
N THR A 39 16.20 3.05 -11.40
CA THR A 39 15.99 4.10 -10.39
C THR A 39 15.70 5.45 -11.03
N ASN A 40 16.32 5.76 -12.18
CA ASN A 40 16.04 6.98 -12.93
C ASN A 40 14.63 6.96 -13.54
N THR A 41 14.15 5.80 -14.03
CA THR A 41 12.79 5.64 -14.54
C THR A 41 11.75 5.78 -13.43
N LEU A 42 11.94 5.09 -12.30
CA LEU A 42 11.04 5.18 -11.14
C LEU A 42 10.98 6.61 -10.62
N ALA A 43 12.12 7.27 -10.49
CA ALA A 43 12.17 8.65 -10.03
C ALA A 43 11.39 9.59 -10.97
N ARG A 44 11.56 9.41 -12.29
CA ARG A 44 10.81 10.20 -13.28
C ARG A 44 9.30 9.96 -13.21
N LEU A 45 8.86 8.71 -13.03
CA LEU A 45 7.43 8.39 -12.87
C LEU A 45 6.85 9.03 -11.60
N THR A 46 7.59 9.01 -10.50
CA THR A 46 7.19 9.69 -9.26
C THR A 46 7.07 11.20 -9.46
N GLU A 47 8.02 11.83 -10.15
CA GLU A 47 7.96 13.27 -10.44
C GLU A 47 6.76 13.65 -11.30
N ILE A 48 6.47 12.88 -12.35
CA ILE A 48 5.28 13.08 -13.20
C ILE A 48 4.00 12.98 -12.35
N TRP A 49 3.95 12.01 -11.43
CA TRP A 49 2.81 11.87 -10.53
C TRP A 49 2.68 13.06 -9.57
N TRP A 50 3.80 13.57 -9.05
CA TRP A 50 3.82 14.76 -8.19
C TRP A 50 3.43 16.05 -8.93
N GLU A 51 3.85 16.20 -10.18
CA GLU A 51 3.41 17.29 -11.06
C GLU A 51 1.89 17.27 -11.22
N PHE A 52 1.30 16.08 -11.45
CA PHE A 52 -0.16 15.92 -11.51
C PHE A 52 -0.85 16.25 -10.18
N LEU A 53 -0.29 15.81 -9.04
CA LEU A 53 -0.85 16.09 -7.73
C LEU A 53 -0.64 17.55 -7.26
N GLY A 54 0.27 18.29 -7.87
CA GLY A 54 0.65 19.64 -7.44
C GLY A 54 1.41 19.68 -6.10
N GLN A 55 1.99 18.55 -5.66
CA GLN A 55 2.72 18.45 -4.40
C GLN A 55 3.88 17.45 -4.51
N ARG A 56 4.97 17.70 -3.76
CA ARG A 56 6.20 16.87 -3.78
C ARG A 56 6.17 15.72 -2.76
N ILE A 57 5.01 15.08 -2.64
CA ILE A 57 4.79 13.94 -1.75
C ILE A 57 3.64 13.09 -2.28
N SER A 58 3.81 11.78 -2.20
CA SER A 58 2.76 10.79 -2.51
C SER A 58 2.93 9.57 -1.59
N HIS A 59 2.02 8.61 -1.65
CA HIS A 59 2.07 7.42 -0.79
C HIS A 59 2.25 6.16 -1.64
N LEU A 60 2.99 5.19 -1.12
CA LEU A 60 3.08 3.87 -1.73
C LEU A 60 1.81 3.10 -1.37
N HIS A 61 0.94 2.90 -2.36
CA HIS A 61 -0.25 2.08 -2.20
C HIS A 61 0.06 0.64 -2.60
N ASP A 62 0.39 0.44 -3.87
CA ASP A 62 0.42 -0.89 -4.48
C ASP A 62 1.66 -1.72 -4.11
N ALA A 63 2.72 -1.07 -3.61
CA ALA A 63 3.92 -1.76 -3.16
C ALA A 63 3.70 -2.54 -1.84
N LEU A 64 2.72 -2.15 -1.01
CA LEU A 64 2.49 -2.79 0.29
C LEU A 64 1.87 -4.19 0.16
N PRO A 65 0.83 -4.43 -0.67
CA PRO A 65 0.36 -5.79 -0.98
C PRO A 65 1.46 -6.71 -1.49
N VAL A 66 2.36 -6.20 -2.34
CA VAL A 66 3.50 -6.99 -2.85
C VAL A 66 4.47 -7.31 -1.71
N ALA A 67 4.77 -6.35 -0.84
CA ALA A 67 5.61 -6.58 0.33
C ALA A 67 5.00 -7.62 1.27
N PHE A 68 3.69 -7.58 1.50
CA PHE A 68 2.97 -8.57 2.31
C PHE A 68 3.13 -9.99 1.76
N CYS A 69 3.01 -10.18 0.45
CA CYS A 69 3.22 -11.50 -0.17
C CYS A 69 4.62 -12.08 0.05
N VAL A 70 5.62 -11.24 0.36
CA VAL A 70 7.02 -11.66 0.57
C VAL A 70 7.39 -11.73 2.05
N ASP A 71 6.97 -10.74 2.84
CA ASP A 71 7.17 -10.68 4.28
C ASP A 71 5.90 -10.15 4.98
N PRO A 72 5.00 -11.05 5.39
CA PRO A 72 3.78 -10.69 6.12
C PRO A 72 4.06 -9.98 7.44
N SER A 73 5.24 -10.18 8.05
CA SER A 73 5.59 -9.61 9.36
C SER A 73 5.90 -8.11 9.32
N ILE A 74 5.73 -7.46 8.16
CA ILE A 74 5.70 -6.00 8.00
C ILE A 74 4.36 -5.43 8.49
N PHE A 75 3.31 -6.24 8.61
CA PHE A 75 1.95 -5.80 8.89
C PHE A 75 1.40 -6.42 10.17
N GLU A 76 0.53 -5.67 10.84
CA GLU A 76 -0.39 -6.22 11.84
C GLU A 76 -1.76 -6.38 11.17
N LEU A 77 -2.29 -7.60 11.19
CA LEU A 77 -3.59 -7.93 10.62
C LEU A 77 -4.63 -8.14 11.71
N VAL A 78 -5.88 -7.81 11.37
CA VAL A 78 -7.06 -8.11 12.19
C VAL A 78 -8.14 -8.73 11.33
N LYS A 79 -8.88 -9.71 11.86
CA LYS A 79 -10.00 -10.30 11.15
C LYS A 79 -11.22 -9.39 11.20
N CYS A 80 -11.83 -9.17 10.05
CA CYS A 80 -12.98 -8.28 9.89
C CYS A 80 -13.93 -8.81 8.84
N ASP A 81 -15.22 -8.60 9.01
CA ASP A 81 -16.14 -8.61 7.88
C ASP A 81 -15.94 -7.32 7.06
N VAL A 82 -16.01 -7.44 5.74
CA VAL A 82 -15.89 -6.31 4.82
C VAL A 82 -17.05 -6.34 3.83
N SER A 83 -17.90 -5.32 3.90
CA SER A 83 -19.01 -5.12 2.96
C SER A 83 -18.80 -3.89 2.09
N ILE A 84 -19.37 -3.91 0.89
CA ILE A 84 -19.31 -2.80 -0.06
C ILE A 84 -20.70 -2.20 -0.17
N LEU A 85 -20.81 -0.89 0.04
CA LEU A 85 -22.03 -0.15 -0.30
C LEU A 85 -22.18 -0.11 -1.82
N LEU A 86 -23.30 -0.63 -2.33
CA LEU A 86 -23.53 -0.73 -3.78
C LEU A 86 -24.31 0.47 -4.34
N ASP A 87 -25.06 1.16 -3.48
CA ASP A 87 -26.01 2.19 -3.86
C ASP A 87 -25.90 3.43 -2.96
N GLY A 88 -26.47 4.54 -3.42
CA GLY A 88 -26.46 5.83 -2.71
C GLY A 88 -25.17 6.63 -2.92
N GLU A 89 -25.04 7.76 -2.20
CA GLU A 89 -23.91 8.69 -2.34
C GLU A 89 -22.56 8.07 -1.95
N MET A 90 -22.59 7.04 -1.11
CA MET A 90 -21.41 6.33 -0.62
C MET A 90 -21.14 5.02 -1.37
N ALA A 91 -21.76 4.82 -2.55
CA ALA A 91 -21.51 3.65 -3.38
C ALA A 91 -19.99 3.48 -3.66
N GLY A 92 -19.49 2.28 -3.42
CA GLY A 92 -18.06 1.94 -3.50
C GLY A 92 -17.31 1.98 -2.17
N ALA A 93 -17.90 2.52 -1.10
CA ALA A 93 -17.27 2.52 0.22
C ALA A 93 -17.13 1.10 0.80
N THR A 94 -15.98 0.82 1.42
CA THR A 94 -15.71 -0.39 2.19
C THR A 94 -16.09 -0.18 3.65
N LEU A 95 -17.09 -0.90 4.13
CA LEU A 95 -17.45 -0.95 5.55
C LEU A 95 -16.71 -2.12 6.20
N VAL A 96 -15.90 -1.82 7.21
CA VAL A 96 -15.05 -2.78 7.91
C VAL A 96 -15.55 -2.92 9.35
N THR A 97 -15.90 -4.14 9.76
CA THR A 97 -16.38 -4.43 11.12
C THR A 97 -15.62 -5.61 11.71
N PRO A 98 -15.18 -5.56 12.99
CA PRO A 98 -14.49 -6.68 13.63
C PRO A 98 -15.30 -7.98 13.57
N ASP A 99 -14.66 -9.07 13.15
CA ASP A 99 -15.25 -10.42 13.12
C ASP A 99 -14.14 -11.49 13.15
N ASP A 100 -14.01 -12.19 14.27
CA ASP A 100 -12.98 -13.22 14.46
C ASP A 100 -13.19 -14.49 13.61
N GLN A 101 -14.40 -14.68 13.05
CA GLN A 101 -14.74 -15.83 12.20
C GLN A 101 -14.59 -15.54 10.70
N SER A 102 -14.29 -14.28 10.34
CA SER A 102 -14.16 -13.88 8.94
C SER A 102 -13.01 -14.60 8.21
N HIS A 103 -13.20 -14.80 6.89
CA HIS A 103 -12.16 -15.21 5.94
C HIS A 103 -11.29 -14.03 5.46
N ILE A 104 -11.60 -12.82 5.90
CA ILE A 104 -10.91 -11.58 5.51
C ILE A 104 -10.09 -11.06 6.69
N GLU A 105 -8.82 -10.78 6.40
CA GLU A 105 -7.93 -10.05 7.28
C GLU A 105 -7.66 -8.66 6.71
N VAL A 106 -7.77 -7.62 7.52
CA VAL A 106 -7.49 -6.23 7.13
C VAL A 106 -6.21 -5.79 7.81
N ALA A 107 -5.32 -5.14 7.05
CA ALA A 107 -4.12 -4.54 7.60
C ALA A 107 -4.52 -3.37 8.51
N LYS A 108 -4.23 -3.51 9.80
CA LYS A 108 -4.46 -2.50 10.84
C LYS A 108 -3.30 -1.52 10.92
N SER A 109 -2.08 -2.03 10.82
CA SER A 109 -0.87 -1.20 10.87
C SER A 109 0.22 -1.77 9.95
N VAL A 110 1.20 -0.91 9.65
CA VAL A 110 2.38 -1.23 8.85
C VAL A 110 3.61 -0.73 9.61
N ASP A 111 4.64 -1.56 9.71
CA ASP A 111 5.97 -1.13 10.14
C ASP A 111 6.62 -0.36 8.98
N VAL A 112 6.48 0.96 9.01
CA VAL A 112 6.96 1.85 7.94
C VAL A 112 8.47 1.74 7.76
N SER A 113 9.24 1.64 8.85
CA SER A 113 10.70 1.53 8.75
C SER A 113 11.09 0.24 8.04
N LYS A 114 10.54 -0.88 8.51
CA LYS A 114 10.81 -2.19 7.93
C LYS A 114 10.34 -2.29 6.48
N PHE A 115 9.18 -1.71 6.16
CA PHE A 115 8.70 -1.62 4.78
C PHE A 115 9.67 -0.79 3.91
N MET A 116 10.10 0.38 4.37
CA MET A 116 10.98 1.24 3.59
C MET A 116 12.35 0.60 3.36
N ASP A 117 12.91 -0.08 4.37
CA ASP A 117 14.12 -0.87 4.23
C ASP A 117 13.94 -2.01 3.22
N PHE A 118 12.82 -2.75 3.32
CA PHE A 118 12.46 -3.81 2.37
C PHE A 118 12.35 -3.31 0.94
N PHE A 119 11.73 -2.15 0.75
CA PHE A 119 11.42 -1.54 -0.53
C PHE A 119 12.70 -0.98 -1.17
N LEU A 120 13.42 -0.10 -0.45
CA LEU A 120 14.63 0.54 -0.94
C LEU A 120 15.69 -0.50 -1.30
N LYS A 121 15.93 -1.50 -0.43
CA LYS A 121 16.88 -2.59 -0.73
C LYS A 121 16.60 -3.26 -2.08
N ARG A 122 15.33 -3.46 -2.44
CA ARG A 122 14.94 -4.13 -3.70
C ARG A 122 15.08 -3.27 -4.94
N ILE A 123 14.93 -1.96 -4.83
CA ILE A 123 15.01 -1.05 -5.98
C ILE A 123 16.40 -0.44 -6.15
N CYS A 124 17.16 -0.34 -5.05
CA CYS A 124 18.42 0.40 -4.97
C CYS A 124 19.66 -0.51 -4.96
N ASP A 125 19.52 -1.82 -4.69
CA ASP A 125 20.63 -2.78 -4.71
C ASP A 125 20.59 -3.72 -5.94
N GLN A 126 19.93 -3.29 -7.02
CA GLN A 126 19.99 -3.97 -8.32
C GLN A 126 21.18 -3.53 -9.15
#